data_AF-N9KTB4-F1
#
_entry.id   AF-N9KTB4-F1
#
_cell.length_a   1.000
_cell.length_b   1.000
_cell.length_c   1.000
_cell.angle_alpha   90.00
_cell.angle_beta   90.00
_cell.angle_gamma   90.00
#
_symmetry.space_group_name_H-M   'P 1'
#
loop_
_entity.id
_entity.type
_entity.pdbx_description
1 polymer ?
#
loop_
_entity_poly.entity_id
_entity_poly.type
_entity_poly.pdbx_seq_one_letter_code
_entity_poly.pdbx_strand_id
1 'polypeptide(L)'
;MQGSILDYSVQHNTGIISGDDQNRYQFTGSEWRGQALPARGQRVDFEVLGQGQAKDVYLVSAPNPFTNQVGQKNRIVAALLAFFLGGFGIHKFYLGRIGWGIVYLIFFWTFIPAIIAFIEFIMYLCTSDEDFARKYG
;
A
#
# COMPACT_ATOMS: atom_id res chain seq x y z
N MET A 1 10.76 -3.79 -20.40
CA MET A 1 10.17 -2.49 -20.83
C MET A 1 8.89 -2.34 -20.06
N GLN A 2 8.59 -1.13 -19.55
CA GLN A 2 7.42 -0.92 -18.70
C GLN A 2 6.30 -0.19 -19.44
N GLY A 3 5.09 -0.39 -18.95
CA GLY A 3 3.90 0.23 -19.53
C GLY A 3 2.64 0.03 -18.68
N SER A 4 1.50 0.33 -19.28
CA SER A 4 0.17 0.15 -18.72
C SER A 4 -0.76 -0.59 -19.68
N ILE A 5 -1.61 -1.46 -19.15
CA ILE A 5 -2.59 -2.20 -19.97
C ILE A 5 -3.67 -1.23 -20.45
N LEU A 6 -3.79 -1.06 -21.76
CA LEU A 6 -4.83 -0.24 -22.39
C LEU A 6 -6.15 -0.98 -22.53
N ASP A 7 -6.08 -2.26 -22.88
CA ASP A 7 -7.25 -3.11 -23.09
C ASP A 7 -6.84 -4.59 -23.08
N TYR A 8 -7.80 -5.46 -22.75
CA TYR A 8 -7.64 -6.91 -22.84
C TYR A 8 -8.97 -7.55 -23.24
N SER A 9 -8.97 -8.24 -24.39
CA SER A 9 -10.12 -8.98 -24.91
C SER A 9 -10.04 -10.44 -24.47
N VAL A 10 -10.94 -10.84 -23.57
CA VAL A 10 -11.05 -12.24 -23.13
C VAL A 10 -11.48 -13.16 -24.28
N GLN A 11 -12.30 -12.65 -25.23
CA GLN A 11 -12.77 -13.41 -26.38
C GLN A 11 -11.62 -13.83 -27.31
N HIS A 12 -10.67 -12.94 -27.54
CA HIS A 12 -9.53 -13.19 -28.43
C HIS A 12 -8.26 -13.60 -27.66
N ASN A 13 -8.31 -13.58 -26.33
CA ASN A 13 -7.18 -13.81 -25.44
C ASN A 13 -5.97 -12.93 -25.79
N THR A 14 -6.21 -11.67 -26.15
CA THR A 14 -5.19 -10.68 -26.54
C THR A 14 -5.38 -9.39 -25.79
N GLY A 15 -4.27 -8.69 -25.53
CA GLY A 15 -4.27 -7.39 -24.89
C GLY A 15 -3.28 -6.42 -25.52
N ILE A 16 -3.45 -5.15 -25.19
CA ILE A 16 -2.61 -4.05 -25.66
C ILE A 16 -2.00 -3.35 -24.44
N ILE A 17 -0.71 -3.13 -24.48
CA ILE A 17 0.06 -2.39 -23.49
C ILE A 17 0.51 -1.07 -24.13
N SER A 18 0.28 0.05 -23.44
CA SER A 18 0.95 1.31 -23.74
C SER A 18 2.28 1.31 -23.00
N GLY A 19 3.39 1.25 -23.73
CA GLY A 19 4.71 1.44 -23.16
C GLY A 19 4.89 2.87 -22.64
N ASP A 20 5.79 3.02 -21.67
CA ASP A 20 6.21 4.32 -21.14
C ASP A 20 6.95 5.16 -22.21
N ASP A 21 7.37 4.52 -23.31
CA ASP A 21 7.95 5.12 -24.51
C ASP A 21 6.89 5.62 -25.52
N GLN A 22 5.61 5.63 -25.14
CA GLN A 22 4.45 5.99 -25.97
C GLN A 22 4.13 5.03 -27.12
N ASN A 23 4.86 3.91 -27.26
CA ASN A 23 4.55 2.87 -28.25
C ASN A 23 3.53 1.87 -27.71
N ARG A 24 2.85 1.16 -28.62
CA ARG A 24 1.88 0.12 -28.27
C ARG A 24 2.43 -1.25 -28.54
N TYR A 25 2.24 -2.14 -27.58
CA TYR A 25 2.69 -3.51 -27.63
C TYR A 25 1.52 -4.47 -27.48
N GLN A 26 1.41 -5.45 -28.36
CA GLN A 26 0.39 -6.48 -28.27
C GLN A 26 0.94 -7.69 -27.52
N PHE A 27 0.14 -8.28 -26.65
CA PHE A 27 0.45 -9.55 -25.99
C PHE A 27 -0.74 -10.50 -26.09
N THR A 28 -0.46 -11.80 -26.03
CA THR A 28 -1.51 -12.82 -25.87
C THR A 28 -1.62 -13.19 -24.40
N GLY A 29 -2.74 -13.71 -23.94
CA GLY A 29 -2.88 -14.16 -22.55
C GLY A 29 -1.94 -15.32 -22.19
N SER A 30 -1.32 -15.99 -23.17
CA SER A 30 -0.26 -16.97 -22.91
C SER A 30 1.06 -16.35 -22.44
N GLU A 31 1.29 -15.08 -22.77
CA GLU A 31 2.45 -14.30 -22.33
C GLU A 31 2.21 -13.66 -20.95
N TRP A 32 0.98 -13.67 -20.45
CA TRP A 32 0.65 -13.13 -19.14
C TRP A 32 1.18 -14.01 -18.02
N ARG A 33 1.90 -13.39 -17.07
CA ARG A 33 2.53 -14.08 -15.94
C ARG A 33 1.86 -13.80 -14.59
N GLY A 34 0.73 -13.09 -14.57
CA GLY A 34 -0.07 -12.83 -13.38
C GLY A 34 -1.10 -13.93 -13.07
N GLN A 35 -1.50 -14.07 -11.80
CA GLN A 35 -2.54 -15.03 -11.38
C GLN A 35 -3.96 -14.62 -11.77
N ALA A 36 -4.25 -13.32 -11.76
CA ALA A 36 -5.55 -12.76 -12.15
C ALA A 36 -5.55 -12.35 -13.62
N LEU A 37 -6.72 -12.26 -14.25
CA LEU A 37 -6.84 -11.79 -15.62
C LEU A 37 -6.30 -10.35 -15.77
N PRO A 38 -5.66 -10.01 -16.90
CA PRO A 38 -5.20 -8.66 -17.17
C PRO A 38 -6.37 -7.67 -17.18
N ALA A 39 -6.20 -6.56 -16.48
CA ALA A 39 -7.21 -5.50 -16.38
C ALA A 39 -6.63 -4.16 -16.84
N ARG A 40 -7.49 -3.33 -17.43
CA ARG A 40 -7.14 -1.99 -17.90
C ARG A 40 -6.55 -1.14 -16.77
N GLY A 41 -5.45 -0.44 -17.06
CA GLY A 41 -4.75 0.45 -16.14
C GLY A 41 -3.68 -0.23 -15.27
N GLN A 42 -3.55 -1.56 -15.31
CA GLN A 42 -2.48 -2.26 -14.60
C GLN A 42 -1.10 -1.86 -15.16
N ARG A 43 -0.15 -1.56 -14.28
CA ARG A 43 1.26 -1.36 -14.66
C ARG A 43 1.92 -2.71 -14.86
N VAL A 44 2.68 -2.83 -15.93
CA VAL A 44 3.33 -4.08 -16.34
C VAL A 44 4.75 -3.85 -16.83
N ASP A 45 5.59 -4.87 -16.68
CA ASP A 45 6.91 -4.98 -17.28
C ASP A 45 6.85 -6.17 -18.23
N PHE A 46 7.48 -6.03 -19.38
CA PHE A 46 7.40 -6.99 -20.46
C PHE A 46 8.67 -6.94 -21.29
N GLU A 47 9.01 -8.06 -21.91
CA GLU A 47 10.07 -8.12 -22.91
C GLU A 47 9.49 -7.80 -24.28
N VAL A 48 10.23 -7.03 -25.09
CA VAL A 48 9.81 -6.73 -26.46
C VAL A 48 10.51 -7.67 -27.41
N LEU A 49 9.75 -8.56 -28.05
CA LEU A 49 10.19 -9.23 -29.26
C LEU A 49 9.75 -8.41 -30.48
N GLY A 50 10.54 -8.48 -31.56
CA GLY A 50 10.37 -7.67 -32.76
C GLY A 50 8.93 -7.56 -33.27
N GLN A 51 8.63 -6.45 -33.96
CA GLN A 51 7.30 -6.04 -34.45
C GLN A 51 6.29 -5.59 -33.36
N GLY A 52 6.75 -5.15 -32.18
CA GLY A 52 5.87 -4.59 -31.16
C GLY A 52 5.06 -5.63 -30.40
N GLN A 53 5.61 -6.84 -30.25
CA GLN A 53 5.01 -7.88 -29.41
C GLN A 53 5.63 -7.85 -28.01
N ALA A 54 4.76 -7.86 -27.00
CA ALA A 54 5.15 -8.01 -25.61
C ALA A 54 5.08 -9.49 -25.22
N LYS A 55 6.20 -10.01 -24.71
CA LYS A 55 6.35 -11.35 -24.14
C LYS A 55 6.66 -11.26 -22.66
N ASP A 56 6.36 -12.35 -21.95
CA ASP A 56 6.61 -12.46 -20.51
C ASP A 56 6.12 -11.22 -19.73
N VAL A 57 4.82 -10.95 -19.82
CA VAL A 57 4.18 -9.77 -19.23
C VAL A 57 3.94 -9.99 -17.74
N TYR A 58 4.69 -9.29 -16.91
CA TYR A 58 4.58 -9.29 -15.46
C TYR A 58 3.89 -8.02 -14.96
N LEU A 59 3.12 -8.13 -13.87
CA LEU A 59 2.59 -6.97 -13.16
C LEU A 59 3.73 -6.23 -12.44
N VAL A 60 3.92 -4.93 -12.74
CA VAL A 60 4.90 -4.06 -12.05
C VAL A 60 4.40 -3.63 -10.67
N SER A 61 3.15 -3.91 -10.33
CA SER A 61 2.69 -3.93 -8.95
C SER A 61 1.49 -4.87 -8.83
N ALA A 62 1.75 -6.13 -8.52
CA ALA A 62 1.05 -6.67 -7.37
C ALA A 62 1.79 -6.10 -6.15
N PRO A 63 1.13 -5.63 -5.07
CA PRO A 63 1.82 -5.53 -3.80
C PRO A 63 2.46 -6.90 -3.58
N ASN A 64 3.77 -6.98 -3.43
CA ASN A 64 4.44 -8.26 -3.26
C ASN A 64 3.68 -9.00 -2.13
N PRO A 65 3.21 -10.25 -2.31
CA PRO A 65 2.67 -11.01 -1.19
C PRO A 65 3.73 -11.21 -0.08
N PHE A 66 5.00 -10.94 -0.42
CA PHE A 66 6.17 -10.97 0.46
C PHE A 66 6.86 -9.61 0.64
N THR A 67 6.31 -8.49 0.13
CA THR A 67 6.51 -7.26 0.89
C THR A 67 5.73 -7.57 2.12
N ASN A 68 6.44 -7.82 3.22
CA ASN A 68 5.88 -7.59 4.53
C ASN A 68 5.06 -6.32 4.37
N GLN A 69 3.74 -6.49 4.38
CA GLN A 69 2.83 -5.49 4.88
C GLN A 69 3.47 -5.16 6.23
N VAL A 70 4.40 -4.20 6.25
CA VAL A 70 4.73 -3.48 7.46
C VAL A 70 3.40 -2.84 7.75
N GLY A 71 2.59 -3.57 8.54
CA GLY A 71 1.15 -3.64 8.32
C GLY A 71 0.59 -2.25 8.19
N GLN A 72 -0.13 -1.97 7.09
CA GLN A 72 -0.85 -0.71 6.92
C GLN A 72 -1.51 -0.38 8.26
N LYS A 73 -0.89 0.55 9.00
CA LYS A 73 -1.25 0.78 10.39
C LYS A 73 -2.64 1.35 10.34
N ASN A 74 -3.60 0.65 10.95
CA ASN A 74 -4.98 1.05 10.86
C ASN A 74 -5.18 2.25 11.79
N ARG A 75 -5.55 3.39 11.22
CA ARG A 75 -5.94 4.63 11.92
C ARG A 75 -6.88 4.35 13.09
N ILE A 76 -7.89 3.52 12.86
CA ILE A 76 -8.93 3.19 13.84
C ILE A 76 -8.32 2.39 14.99
N VAL A 77 -7.42 1.44 14.70
CA VAL A 77 -6.72 0.67 15.73
C VAL A 77 -5.83 1.59 16.57
N ALA A 78 -5.09 2.51 15.93
CA ALA A 78 -4.29 3.51 16.65
C ALA A 78 -5.15 4.42 17.54
N ALA A 79 -6.33 4.85 17.07
CA ALA A 79 -7.29 5.64 17.84
C ALA A 79 -7.83 4.86 19.05
N LEU A 80 -8.27 3.62 18.86
CA LEU A 80 -8.76 2.78 19.95
C LEU A 80 -7.67 2.51 21.00
N LEU A 81 -6.44 2.23 20.56
CA LEU A 81 -5.30 2.07 21.45
C LEU A 81 -4.99 3.36 22.22
N ALA A 82 -5.10 4.53 21.57
CA ALA A 82 -4.91 5.82 22.24
C ALA A 82 -6.02 6.12 23.25
N PHE A 83 -7.27 5.70 23.00
CA PHE A 83 -8.38 5.90 23.94
C PHE A 83 -8.30 4.98 25.16
N PHE A 84 -8.14 3.67 24.96
CA PHE A 84 -8.17 2.70 26.06
C PHE A 84 -6.83 2.55 26.77
N LEU A 85 -5.73 2.61 26.03
CA LEU A 85 -4.38 2.30 26.48
C LEU A 85 -3.41 3.50 26.33
N GLY A 86 -3.96 4.68 26.06
CA GLY A 86 -3.20 5.91 25.82
C GLY A 86 -2.34 6.35 26.99
N GLY A 87 -2.83 6.17 28.22
CA GLY A 87 -2.07 6.48 29.43
C GLY A 87 -0.76 5.68 29.54
N PHE A 88 -0.71 4.48 28.97
CA PHE A 88 0.49 3.63 28.91
C PHE A 88 1.32 3.85 27.64
N GLY A 89 0.82 4.62 26.66
CA GLY A 89 1.52 4.93 25.42
C GLY A 89 1.56 3.81 24.38
N ILE A 90 0.71 2.78 24.50
CA ILE A 90 0.75 1.58 23.65
C ILE A 90 0.48 1.91 22.17
N HIS A 91 -0.33 2.92 21.89
CA HIS A 91 -0.54 3.43 20.54
C HIS A 91 0.75 3.97 19.89
N LYS A 92 1.73 4.47 20.66
CA LYS A 92 3.03 4.91 20.11
C LYS A 92 3.90 3.74 19.68
N PHE A 93 3.85 2.63 20.42
CA PHE A 93 4.51 1.39 20.04
C PHE A 93 3.88 0.80 18.77
N TYR A 94 2.54 0.83 18.67
CA TYR A 94 1.82 0.43 17.46
C TYR A 94 2.26 1.24 16.23
N LEU A 95 2.46 2.55 16.40
CA LEU A 95 2.93 3.45 15.36
C LEU A 95 4.42 3.27 14.99
N GLY A 96 5.17 2.42 15.69
CA GLY A 96 6.61 2.22 15.50
C GLY A 96 7.49 3.28 16.18
N ARG A 97 6.91 4.15 17.02
CA ARG A 97 7.63 5.21 17.74
C ARG A 97 8.02 4.76 19.13
N ILE A 98 8.93 3.79 19.20
CA ILE A 98 9.33 3.11 20.46
C ILE A 98 9.78 4.11 21.55
N GLY A 99 10.56 5.13 21.18
CA GLY A 99 11.09 6.12 22.14
C GLY A 99 9.97 6.92 22.82
N TRP A 100 8.97 7.35 22.05
CA TRP A 100 7.79 8.04 22.60
C TRP A 100 6.94 7.12 23.47
N GLY A 101 6.83 5.84 23.09
CA GLY A 101 6.17 4.84 23.91
C GLY A 101 6.84 4.67 25.29
N ILE A 102 8.17 4.62 25.33
CA ILE A 102 8.93 4.52 26.60
C ILE A 102 8.72 5.77 27.46
N VAL A 103 8.72 6.98 26.86
CA VAL A 103 8.42 8.22 27.60
C VAL A 103 7.04 8.13 28.25
N TYR A 104 6.02 7.73 27.51
CA TYR A 104 4.67 7.56 28.05
C TYR A 104 4.64 6.52 29.17
N LEU A 105 5.35 5.41 29.03
CA LEU A 105 5.43 4.36 30.03
C LEU A 105 6.12 4.82 31.33
N ILE A 106 7.12 5.71 31.26
CA ILE A 106 7.78 6.25 32.46
C ILE A 106 6.87 7.27 33.16
N PHE A 107 6.13 8.07 32.40
CA PHE A 107 5.26 9.13 32.93
C PHE A 107 3.82 8.68 33.18
N PHE A 108 3.46 7.41 32.99
CA PHE A 108 2.05 6.95 33.06
C PHE A 108 1.37 7.28 34.40
N TRP A 109 2.12 7.21 35.50
CA TRP A 109 1.67 7.51 36.86
C TRP A 109 1.33 8.98 37.11
N THR A 110 1.76 9.89 36.23
CA THR A 110 1.45 11.32 36.33
C THR A 110 0.09 11.68 35.75
N PHE A 111 -0.60 10.75 35.09
CA PHE A 111 -1.84 10.95 34.31
C PHE A 111 -1.72 11.95 33.13
N ILE A 112 -0.62 12.70 33.01
CA ILE A 112 -0.35 13.60 31.89
C ILE A 112 -0.39 12.85 30.53
N PRO A 113 0.22 11.65 30.39
CA PRO A 113 0.15 10.90 29.13
C PRO A 113 -1.28 10.51 28.73
N ALA A 114 -2.19 10.32 29.70
CA ALA A 114 -3.58 9.99 29.40
C ALA A 114 -4.32 11.16 28.74
N ILE A 115 -4.08 12.40 29.21
CA ILE A 115 -4.66 13.61 28.60
C ILE A 115 -4.13 13.81 27.18
N ILE A 116 -2.82 13.65 26.98
CA ILE A 116 -2.21 13.81 25.66
C ILE A 116 -2.73 12.72 24.70
N ALA A 117 -2.81 11.47 25.16
CA ALA A 117 -3.34 10.39 24.34
C ALA A 117 -4.81 10.58 23.96
N PHE A 118 -5.62 11.19 24.84
CA PHE A 118 -7.00 11.54 24.50
C PHE A 118 -7.09 12.60 23.39
N ILE A 119 -6.19 13.59 23.39
CA ILE A 119 -6.08 14.57 22.29
C ILE A 119 -5.66 13.85 20.99
N GLU A 120 -4.71 12.93 21.09
CA GLU A 120 -4.24 12.14 19.94
C GLU A 120 -5.33 11.21 19.40
N PHE A 121 -6.17 10.65 20.26
CA PHE A 121 -7.35 9.89 19.86
C PHE A 121 -8.29 10.73 18.97
N ILE A 122 -8.64 11.95 19.40
CA ILE A 122 -9.48 12.85 18.59
C ILE A 122 -8.77 13.23 17.28
N MET A 123 -7.48 13.54 17.33
CA MET A 123 -6.68 13.84 16.13
C MET A 123 -6.70 12.68 15.13
N TYR A 124 -6.54 11.43 15.59
CA TYR A 124 -6.55 10.25 14.73
C TYR A 124 -7.93 10.02 14.10
N LEU A 125 -9.02 10.28 14.84
CA LEU A 125 -10.38 10.23 14.26
C LEU A 125 -10.60 11.30 13.19
N CYS A 126 -10.00 12.49 13.34
CA CYS A 126 -10.14 13.61 12.41
C CYS A 126 -9.14 13.59 11.23
N THR A 127 -8.11 12.73 11.25
CA THR A 127 -7.11 12.63 10.18
C THR A 127 -7.61 11.66 9.10
N SER A 128 -7.38 11.96 7.81
CA SER A 128 -7.74 11.04 6.70
C SER A 128 -6.89 9.75 6.71
N ASP A 129 -7.41 8.65 6.14
CA ASP A 129 -6.63 7.40 6.03
C ASP A 129 -5.35 7.62 5.21
N GLU A 130 -5.44 8.43 4.15
CA GLU A 130 -4.32 8.76 3.25
C GLU A 130 -3.22 9.54 3.98
N ASP A 131 -3.58 10.58 4.74
CA ASP A 131 -2.62 11.35 5.52
C ASP A 131 -2.01 10.53 6.66
N PHE A 132 -2.80 9.65 7.26
CA PHE A 132 -2.33 8.74 8.30
C PHE A 132 -1.31 7.76 7.73
N ALA A 133 -1.63 7.11 6.60
CA ALA A 133 -0.73 6.21 5.89
C ALA A 133 0.54 6.92 5.42
N ARG A 134 0.44 8.18 4.95
CA ARG A 134 1.63 8.97 4.57
C ARG A 134 2.55 9.26 5.75
N LYS A 135 1.99 9.48 6.95
CA LYS A 135 2.76 9.88 8.15
C LYS A 135 3.25 8.72 9.00
N TYR A 136 2.57 7.57 8.91
CA TYR A 136 2.77 6.42 9.80
C TYR A 136 2.83 5.07 9.08
N GLY A 137 2.57 5.01 7.78
CA GLY A 137 2.72 3.81 6.96
C GLY A 137 4.18 3.44 6.67
#